data_AF-A0A3M0CXV6-F1
#
_entry.id   AF-A0A3M0CXV6-F1
#
_cell.length_a   1.000
_cell.length_b   1.000
_cell.length_c   1.000
_cell.angle_alpha   90.00
_cell.angle_beta   90.00
_cell.angle_gamma   90.00
#
_symmetry.space_group_name_H-M   'P 1'
#
loop_
_entity.id
_entity.type
_entity.pdbx_description
1 polymer ?
#
loop_
_entity_poly.entity_id
_entity_poly.type
_entity_poly.pdbx_seq_one_letter_code
_entity_poly.pdbx_strand_id
1 'polypeptide(L)'
;MTDADVRAALRALATDEQPAASPADYDAIDEATRALDDVRDAATFVDGGGLSRLRRAIERADRRGDRAAARRGRDALATIERCRRAAVDHF
;
A
#
# COMPACT_ATOMS: atom_id res chain seq x y z
N MET A 1 22.87 -45.96 16.22
CA MET A 1 22.54 -44.54 16.46
C MET A 1 22.96 -44.23 17.88
N THR A 2 24.02 -43.43 18.01
CA THR A 2 24.66 -43.12 19.29
C THR A 2 24.12 -41.80 19.82
N ASP A 3 24.29 -41.55 21.13
CA ASP A 3 23.97 -40.26 21.75
C ASP A 3 24.69 -39.09 21.06
N ALA A 4 25.89 -39.34 20.54
CA ALA A 4 26.66 -38.37 19.74
C ALA A 4 25.97 -38.02 18.42
N ASP A 5 25.34 -38.99 17.75
CA ASP A 5 24.60 -38.76 16.50
C ASP A 5 23.34 -37.92 16.76
N VAL A 6 22.63 -38.19 17.85
CA VAL A 6 21.45 -37.43 18.27
C VAL A 6 21.85 -35.99 18.62
N ARG A 7 22.94 -35.82 19.37
CA ARG A 7 23.46 -34.50 19.72
C ARG A 7 23.95 -33.72 18.51
N ALA A 8 24.55 -34.38 17.53
CA ALA A 8 24.96 -33.76 16.26
C ALA A 8 23.74 -33.33 15.43
N ALA A 9 22.70 -34.16 15.35
CA ALA A 9 21.46 -33.84 14.64
C ALA A 9 20.69 -32.69 15.32
N LEU A 10 20.58 -32.69 16.64
CA LEU A 10 19.96 -31.60 17.40
C LEU A 10 20.75 -30.29 17.27
N ARG A 11 22.08 -30.37 17.25
CA ARG A 11 22.93 -29.20 17.02
C ARG A 11 22.77 -28.67 15.62
N ALA A 12 22.72 -29.54 14.61
CA ALA A 12 22.46 -29.17 13.23
C ALA A 12 21.09 -28.49 13.09
N LEU A 13 20.04 -29.05 13.70
CA LEU A 13 18.69 -28.45 13.73
C LEU A 13 18.66 -27.11 14.48
N ALA A 14 19.43 -26.97 15.55
CA ALA A 14 19.54 -25.72 16.29
C ALA A 14 20.35 -24.65 15.53
N THR A 15 21.27 -25.05 14.63
CA THR A 15 21.99 -24.14 13.71
C THR A 15 21.28 -23.94 12.37
N ASP A 16 20.31 -24.79 12.03
CA ASP A 16 19.32 -24.55 10.98
C ASP A 16 18.28 -23.55 11.50
N GLU A 17 18.77 -22.48 12.14
CA GLU A 17 17.99 -21.28 12.38
C GLU A 17 17.45 -20.85 11.03
N GLN A 18 16.12 -20.75 10.91
CA GLN A 18 15.48 -20.14 9.74
C GLN A 18 16.34 -18.96 9.30
N PRO A 19 16.75 -18.89 8.02
CA PRO A 19 17.56 -17.77 7.56
C PRO A 19 16.87 -16.50 8.03
N ALA A 20 17.58 -15.70 8.83
CA ALA A 20 17.06 -14.45 9.34
C ALA A 20 16.42 -13.71 8.15
N ALA A 21 15.18 -13.25 8.33
CA ALA A 21 14.41 -12.64 7.25
C ALA A 21 15.32 -11.67 6.49
N SER A 22 15.38 -11.85 5.17
CA SER A 22 16.26 -11.07 4.32
C SER A 22 15.86 -9.59 4.45
N PRO A 23 16.79 -8.63 4.28
CA PRO A 23 16.41 -7.22 4.12
C PRO A 23 15.28 -7.02 3.09
N ALA A 24 15.26 -7.84 2.04
CA ALA A 24 14.20 -7.83 1.04
C ALA A 24 12.81 -8.23 1.59
N ASP A 25 12.75 -9.13 2.57
CA ASP A 25 11.50 -9.53 3.21
C ASP A 25 10.92 -8.39 4.06
N TYR A 26 11.79 -7.68 4.79
CA TYR A 26 11.39 -6.49 5.56
C TYR A 26 10.96 -5.34 4.64
N ASP A 27 11.67 -5.10 3.53
CA ASP A 27 11.31 -4.06 2.57
C ASP A 27 9.91 -4.30 1.99
N ALA A 28 9.58 -5.55 1.66
CA ALA A 28 8.26 -5.93 1.16
C ALA A 28 7.15 -5.74 2.22
N ILE A 29 7.42 -6.09 3.48
CA ILE A 29 6.47 -5.88 4.58
C ILE A 29 6.24 -4.39 4.82
N ASP A 30 7.30 -3.59 4.81
CA ASP A 30 7.21 -2.15 4.99
C ASP A 30 6.48 -1.48 3.82
N GLU A 31 6.75 -1.91 2.58
CA GLU A 31 6.03 -1.45 1.39
C GLU A 31 4.54 -1.76 1.50
N ALA A 32 4.17 -2.98 1.87
CA ALA A 32 2.78 -3.37 2.07
C ALA A 32 2.11 -2.54 3.18
N THR A 33 2.83 -2.25 4.27
CA THR A 33 2.32 -1.44 5.37
C THR A 33 2.04 -0.01 4.92
N ARG A 34 2.98 0.63 4.21
CA ARG A 34 2.78 1.98 3.65
C ARG A 34 1.63 2.02 2.65
N ALA A 35 1.51 1.02 1.78
CA ALA A 35 0.43 0.91 0.83
C ALA A 35 -0.95 0.82 1.53
N LEU A 36 -1.04 0.09 2.65
CA LEU A 36 -2.28 0.01 3.44
C LEU A 36 -2.64 1.34 4.11
N ASP A 37 -1.64 2.10 4.59
CA ASP A 37 -1.87 3.42 5.15
C ASP A 37 -2.37 4.41 4.07
N ASP A 38 -1.77 4.41 2.88
CA ASP A 38 -2.24 5.20 1.74
C ASP A 38 -3.69 4.84 1.34
N VAL A 39 -4.04 3.55 1.39
CA VAL A 39 -5.42 3.08 1.13
C VAL A 39 -6.38 3.56 2.20
N ARG A 40 -6.00 3.52 3.49
CA ARG A 40 -6.82 4.03 4.60
C ARG A 40 -7.04 5.54 4.49
N ASP A 41 -6.01 6.28 4.13
CA ASP A 41 -6.11 7.73 3.93
C ASP A 41 -7.01 8.07 2.74
N ALA A 42 -6.89 7.34 1.63
CA ALA A 42 -7.79 7.48 0.49
C ALA A 42 -9.24 7.14 0.86
N ALA A 43 -9.47 6.07 1.62
CA ALA A 43 -10.80 5.69 2.11
C ALA A 43 -11.39 6.78 3.02
N THR A 44 -10.61 7.29 3.96
CA THR A 44 -10.99 8.38 4.87
C THR A 44 -11.33 9.66 4.11
N PHE A 45 -10.54 10.00 3.08
CA PHE A 45 -10.83 11.13 2.21
C PHE A 45 -12.17 10.97 1.49
N VAL A 46 -12.45 9.79 0.94
CA VAL A 46 -13.71 9.51 0.23
C VAL A 46 -14.90 9.56 1.18
N ASP A 47 -14.80 8.90 2.34
CA ASP A 47 -15.84 8.86 3.37
C ASP A 47 -16.17 10.26 3.90
N GLY A 48 -15.14 11.09 4.09
CA GLY A 48 -15.27 12.52 4.42
C GLY A 48 -15.84 13.41 3.29
N GLY A 49 -16.44 12.84 2.25
CA GLY A 49 -17.02 13.57 1.12
C GLY A 49 -15.99 14.23 0.19
N GLY A 50 -14.75 13.75 0.22
CA GLY A 50 -13.61 14.32 -0.50
C GLY A 50 -13.80 14.39 -2.01
N LEU A 51 -14.50 13.43 -2.62
CA LEU A 51 -14.76 13.41 -4.07
C LEU A 51 -15.59 14.62 -4.53
N SER A 52 -16.66 14.94 -3.80
CA SER A 52 -17.49 16.11 -4.09
C SER A 52 -16.70 17.41 -3.87
N ARG A 53 -15.86 17.45 -2.83
CA ARG A 53 -14.99 18.59 -2.55
C ARG A 53 -13.94 18.79 -3.65
N LEU A 54 -13.34 17.71 -4.14
CA LEU A 54 -12.34 17.70 -5.21
C LEU A 54 -12.93 18.18 -6.54
N ARG A 55 -14.11 17.67 -6.94
CA ARG A 55 -14.81 18.13 -8.16
C ARG A 55 -15.06 19.63 -8.13
N ARG A 56 -15.57 20.15 -7.01
CA ARG A 56 -15.75 21.61 -6.83
C ARG A 56 -14.44 22.38 -6.87
N ALA A 57 -13.33 21.81 -6.36
CA ALA A 57 -12.02 22.45 -6.41
C ALA A 57 -11.48 22.53 -7.85
N ILE A 58 -11.64 21.47 -8.64
CA ILE A 58 -11.29 21.43 -10.07
C ILE A 58 -12.07 22.51 -10.83
N GLU A 59 -13.39 22.58 -10.65
CA GLU A 59 -14.24 23.60 -11.29
C GLU A 59 -13.82 25.03 -10.93
N ARG A 60 -13.39 25.26 -9.68
CA ARG A 60 -12.88 26.57 -9.25
C ARG A 60 -11.52 26.88 -9.90
N ALA A 61 -10.64 25.90 -10.02
CA ALA A 61 -9.35 26.06 -10.68
C ALA A 61 -9.53 26.40 -12.17
N ASP A 62 -10.41 25.66 -12.87
CA ASP A 62 -10.73 25.93 -14.27
C ASP A 62 -11.31 27.34 -14.46
N ARG A 63 -12.24 27.76 -13.59
CA ARG A 63 -12.81 29.13 -13.64
C ARG A 63 -11.79 30.23 -13.39
N ARG A 64 -10.73 29.94 -12.63
CA ARG A 64 -9.62 30.87 -12.36
C ARG A 64 -8.55 30.82 -13.45
N GLY A 65 -8.68 29.94 -14.44
CA GLY A 65 -7.67 29.73 -15.48
C GLY A 65 -6.46 28.90 -15.03
N ASP A 66 -6.48 28.30 -13.83
CA ASP A 66 -5.42 27.42 -13.36
C ASP A 66 -5.56 26.01 -13.95
N ARG A 67 -5.11 25.90 -15.20
CA ARG A 67 -5.19 24.66 -15.99
C ARG A 67 -4.35 23.53 -15.39
N ALA A 68 -3.22 23.86 -14.76
CA ALA A 68 -2.32 22.86 -14.19
C ALA A 68 -2.97 22.19 -12.97
N ALA A 69 -3.54 22.97 -12.05
CA ALA A 69 -4.27 22.44 -10.91
C ALA A 69 -5.52 21.66 -11.35
N ALA A 70 -6.29 22.18 -12.32
CA ALA A 70 -7.46 21.49 -12.84
C ALA A 70 -7.11 20.15 -13.49
N ARG A 71 -6.01 20.08 -14.27
CA ARG A 71 -5.52 18.82 -14.85
C ARG A 71 -5.10 17.84 -13.77
N ARG A 72 -4.25 18.26 -12.82
CA ARG A 72 -3.80 17.41 -11.71
C ARG A 72 -4.97 16.86 -10.89
N GLY A 73 -5.98 17.67 -10.62
CA GLY A 73 -7.17 17.23 -9.91
C GLY A 73 -7.99 16.20 -10.70
N ARG A 74 -8.13 16.36 -12.02
CA ARG A 74 -8.79 15.37 -12.88
C ARG A 74 -8.03 14.05 -12.93
N ASP A 75 -6.69 14.11 -13.04
CA ASP A 75 -5.84 12.93 -13.01
C ASP A 75 -6.01 12.18 -11.66
N ALA A 76 -6.00 12.91 -10.54
CA ALA A 76 -6.23 12.34 -9.22
C ALA A 76 -7.63 11.68 -9.11
N LEU A 77 -8.67 12.35 -9.60
CA LEU A 77 -10.03 11.81 -9.60
C LEU A 77 -10.11 10.50 -10.41
N ALA A 78 -9.52 10.47 -11.59
CA ALA A 78 -9.50 9.29 -12.45
C ALA A 78 -8.74 8.11 -11.80
N THR A 79 -7.64 8.39 -11.10
CA THR A 79 -6.90 7.37 -10.33
C THR A 79 -7.75 6.82 -9.19
N ILE A 80 -8.40 7.67 -8.40
CA ILE A 80 -9.28 7.21 -7.30
C ILE A 80 -10.43 6.35 -7.84
N GLU A 81 -11.04 6.74 -8.96
CA GLU A 81 -12.11 5.97 -9.61
C GLU A 81 -11.61 4.63 -10.18
N ARG A 82 -10.34 4.54 -10.59
CA ARG A 82 -9.71 3.27 -10.99
C ARG A 82 -9.46 2.38 -9.78
N CYS A 83 -8.88 2.92 -8.71
CA CYS A 83 -8.65 2.18 -7.47
C CYS A 83 -9.96 1.64 -6.89
N ARG A 84 -11.03 2.46 -6.89
CA ARG A 84 -12.35 2.03 -6.41
C ARG A 84 -12.93 0.89 -7.25
N ARG A 85 -12.74 0.89 -8.57
CA ARG A 85 -13.15 -0.23 -9.44
C ARG A 85 -12.35 -1.48 -9.15
N ALA A 86 -11.02 -1.37 -9.10
CA ALA A 86 -10.16 -2.50 -8.74
C ALA A 86 -10.53 -3.09 -7.37
N ALA A 87 -10.86 -2.24 -6.39
CA ALA A 87 -11.31 -2.71 -5.08
C ALA A 87 -12.63 -3.49 -5.16
N VAL A 88 -13.59 -3.07 -5.99
CA VAL A 88 -14.85 -3.81 -6.20
C VAL A 88 -14.62 -5.12 -6.96
N ASP A 89 -13.66 -5.15 -7.88
CA ASP A 89 -13.38 -6.34 -8.71
C ASP A 89 -12.57 -7.42 -7.94
N HIS A 90 -11.88 -7.03 -6.87
CA HIS A 90 -10.94 -7.88 -6.14
C HIS A 90 -11.26 -8.12 -4.65
N PHE A 91 -12.29 -7.46 -4.09
CA PHE A 91 -12.79 -7.67 -2.73
C PHE A 91 -14.30 -7.86 -2.72
#